data_AF-A0A7S4DF95-F1
#
_entry.id   AF-A0A7S4DF95-F1
#
_cell.length_a   1.000
_cell.length_b   1.000
_cell.length_c   1.000
_cell.angle_alpha   90.00
_cell.angle_beta   90.00
_cell.angle_gamma   90.00
#
_symmetry.space_group_name_H-M   'P 1'
#
loop_
_entity.id
_entity.type
_entity.pdbx_description
1 polymer ?
#
loop_
_entity_poly.entity_id
_entity_poly.type
_entity_poly.pdbx_seq_one_letter_code
_entity_poly.pdbx_strand_id
1 'polypeptide(L)'
;YKGVHKRISTDIKNAKLYLEGKQSGSNRTREVLRILGVENRVPKEWDIRPKAIPMTASIWMQDFINRVNGINQIAQTPAKEIGKQAIWLGGLYAPEAFVAASRQEFARAK
;
A
#
# COMPACT_ATOMS: atom_id res chain seq x y z
N TYR A 1 5.43 -0.96 -2.36
CA TYR A 1 4.89 -0.41 -1.09
C TYR A 1 5.81 0.58 -0.38
N LYS A 2 7.13 0.36 -0.25
CA LYS A 2 8.07 1.31 0.43
C LYS A 2 7.95 2.77 -0.02
N GLY A 3 7.87 3.02 -1.33
CA GLY A 3 7.71 4.38 -1.87
C GLY A 3 6.36 5.03 -1.50
N VAL A 4 5.27 4.26 -1.55
CA VAL A 4 3.93 4.72 -1.13
C VAL A 4 3.91 5.02 0.35
N HIS A 5 4.45 4.12 1.18
CA HIS A 5 4.57 4.33 2.62
C HIS A 5 5.29 5.64 2.95
N LYS A 6 6.45 5.89 2.32
CA LYS A 6 7.19 7.14 2.49
C LYS A 6 6.35 8.37 2.12
N ARG A 7 5.58 8.32 1.03
CA ARG A 7 4.69 9.42 0.62
C ARG A 7 3.58 9.66 1.65
N ILE A 8 2.88 8.61 2.05
CA ILE A 8 1.82 8.68 3.07
C ILE A 8 2.37 9.29 4.37
N SER A 9 3.51 8.80 4.86
CA SER A 9 4.12 9.30 6.09
C SER A 9 4.47 10.79 5.98
N THR A 10 5.03 11.22 4.86
CA THR A 10 5.36 12.64 4.61
C THR A 10 4.09 13.49 4.54
N ASP A 11 3.08 13.07 3.77
CA ASP A 11 1.83 13.80 3.60
C ASP A 11 1.09 13.95 4.96
N ILE A 12 0.99 12.87 5.75
CA ILE A 12 0.35 12.89 7.08
C ILE A 12 1.16 13.72 8.07
N LYS A 13 2.50 13.61 8.08
CA LYS A 13 3.36 14.45 8.93
C LYS A 13 3.16 15.93 8.60
N ASN A 14 3.07 16.26 7.33
CA ASN A 14 2.89 17.64 6.89
C ASN A 14 1.49 18.15 7.23
N ALA A 15 0.46 17.34 7.04
CA ALA A 15 -0.90 17.67 7.46
C ALA A 15 -0.96 17.96 8.97
N LYS A 16 -0.34 17.10 9.79
CA LYS A 16 -0.26 17.29 11.25
C LYS A 16 0.41 18.62 11.62
N LEU A 17 1.61 18.88 11.11
CA LEU A 17 2.34 20.11 11.44
C LEU A 17 1.58 21.37 11.00
N TYR A 18 0.85 21.32 9.89
CA TYR A 18 0.02 22.44 9.43
C TYR A 18 -1.19 22.67 10.34
N LEU A 19 -1.90 21.60 10.72
CA LEU A 19 -3.03 21.69 11.66
C LEU A 19 -2.60 22.17 13.06
N GLU A 20 -1.38 21.86 13.48
CA GLU A 20 -0.79 22.34 14.73
C GLU A 20 -0.24 23.78 14.63
N GLY A 21 -0.34 24.44 13.47
CA GLY A 21 0.19 25.79 13.25
C GLY A 21 1.73 25.87 13.25
N LYS A 22 2.42 24.74 13.19
CA LYS A 22 3.90 24.65 13.25
C LYS A 22 4.59 24.81 11.89
N GLN A 23 3.83 24.77 10.80
CA GLN A 23 4.34 25.08 9.46
C GLN A 23 3.27 25.73 8.58
N SER A 24 3.72 26.47 7.56
CA SER A 24 2.82 26.99 6.54
C SER A 24 2.24 25.86 5.68
N GLY A 25 1.00 26.07 5.20
CA GLY A 25 0.35 25.09 4.33
C GLY A 25 0.97 25.13 2.94
N SER A 26 1.43 23.98 2.45
CA SER A 26 1.74 23.79 1.03
C SER A 26 0.47 23.49 0.22
N ASN A 27 0.52 23.65 -1.11
CA ASN A 27 -0.59 23.23 -1.99
C ASN A 27 -0.90 21.73 -1.80
N ARG A 28 0.14 20.90 -1.69
CA ARG A 28 -0.01 19.47 -1.43
C ARG A 28 -0.68 19.19 -0.09
N THR A 29 -0.29 19.89 0.97
CA THR A 29 -0.89 19.71 2.30
C THR A 29 -2.38 20.03 2.30
N ARG A 30 -2.77 21.16 1.68
CA ARG A 30 -4.18 21.56 1.56
C ARG A 30 -4.98 20.55 0.74
N GLU A 31 -4.41 20.07 -0.35
CA GLU A 31 -5.02 19.03 -1.18
C GLU A 31 -5.27 17.74 -0.39
N VAL A 32 -4.24 17.23 0.31
CA VAL A 32 -4.34 16.00 1.11
C VAL A 32 -5.43 16.13 2.17
N LEU A 33 -5.47 17.25 2.89
CA LEU A 33 -6.49 17.50 3.91
C LEU A 33 -7.91 17.56 3.32
N ARG A 34 -8.08 18.18 2.16
CA ARG A 34 -9.35 18.25 1.45
C ARG A 34 -9.82 16.86 1.00
N ILE A 35 -8.94 16.08 0.36
CA ILE A 35 -9.27 14.75 -0.17
C ILE A 35 -9.60 13.78 0.96
N LEU A 36 -8.79 13.74 2.02
CA LEU A 36 -9.00 12.83 3.14
C LEU A 36 -10.17 13.26 4.02
N GLY A 37 -10.18 14.53 4.44
CA GLY A 37 -11.09 15.04 5.47
C GLY A 37 -12.47 15.44 4.95
N VAL A 38 -12.55 15.98 3.73
CA VAL A 38 -13.83 16.46 3.17
C VAL A 38 -14.42 15.44 2.19
N GLU A 39 -13.60 14.91 1.28
CA GLU A 39 -14.11 13.98 0.26
C GLU A 39 -14.18 12.52 0.73
N ASN A 40 -13.54 12.17 1.85
CA ASN A 40 -13.40 10.80 2.34
C ASN A 40 -12.82 9.84 1.26
N ARG A 41 -11.89 10.34 0.45
CA ARG A 41 -11.19 9.59 -0.60
C ARG A 41 -9.70 9.55 -0.30
N VAL A 42 -8.95 8.80 -1.12
CA VAL A 42 -7.49 8.76 -1.03
C VAL A 42 -6.83 9.57 -2.15
N PRO A 43 -5.72 10.27 -1.87
CA PRO A 43 -4.92 10.90 -2.91
C PRO A 43 -4.48 9.88 -3.97
N LYS A 44 -4.55 10.26 -5.25
CA LYS A 44 -4.23 9.36 -6.38
C LYS A 44 -2.80 8.81 -6.29
N GLU A 45 -1.87 9.57 -5.74
CA GLU A 45 -0.46 9.19 -5.61
C GLU A 45 -0.20 8.13 -4.52
N TRP A 46 -1.20 7.89 -3.67
CA TRP A 46 -1.18 6.83 -2.66
C TRP A 46 -1.68 5.51 -3.26
N ASP A 47 -2.72 5.57 -4.09
CA ASP A 47 -3.35 4.40 -4.68
C ASP A 47 -2.59 3.88 -5.91
N ILE A 48 -1.65 2.96 -5.66
CA ILE A 48 -0.89 2.28 -6.72
C ILE A 48 -1.60 1.03 -7.25
N ARG A 49 -2.83 0.71 -6.82
CA ARG A 49 -3.45 -0.55 -7.20
C ARG A 49 -3.76 -0.56 -8.71
N PRO A 50 -3.57 -1.70 -9.40
CA PRO A 50 -3.82 -1.79 -10.84
C PRO A 50 -5.25 -1.44 -11.26
N LYS A 51 -6.21 -1.66 -10.35
CA LYS A 51 -7.61 -1.28 -10.52
C LYS A 51 -8.02 -0.42 -9.33
N ALA A 52 -8.33 0.84 -9.60
CA ALA A 52 -8.87 1.76 -8.60
C ALA A 52 -10.31 1.34 -8.28
N ILE A 53 -10.49 0.60 -7.19
CA ILE A 53 -11.81 0.33 -6.62
C ILE A 53 -12.16 1.52 -5.73
N PRO A 54 -13.29 2.21 -5.96
CA PRO A 54 -13.73 3.29 -5.09
C PRO A 54 -13.90 2.77 -3.67
N MET A 55 -13.25 3.42 -2.72
CA MET A 55 -13.37 3.10 -1.31
C MET A 55 -13.09 4.33 -0.46
N THR A 56 -13.64 4.32 0.75
CA THR A 56 -13.41 5.38 1.72
C THR A 56 -11.96 5.38 2.18
N ALA A 57 -11.46 6.53 2.64
CA ALA A 57 -10.07 6.66 3.08
C ALA A 57 -9.72 5.68 4.21
N SER A 58 -10.66 5.39 5.11
CA SER A 58 -10.48 4.43 6.21
C SER A 58 -10.36 2.98 5.72
N ILE A 59 -11.24 2.54 4.83
CA ILE A 59 -11.20 1.19 4.24
C ILE A 59 -9.90 1.01 3.45
N TRP A 60 -9.52 2.03 2.67
CA TRP A 60 -8.27 2.02 1.92
C TRP A 60 -7.05 1.90 2.83
N MET A 61 -7.01 2.65 3.93
CA MET A 61 -5.89 2.60 4.88
C MET A 61 -5.78 1.22 5.51
N GLN A 62 -6.89 0.59 5.87
CA GLN A 62 -6.89 -0.77 6.40
C GLN A 62 -6.40 -1.80 5.37
N ASP A 63 -6.87 -1.71 4.11
CA ASP A 63 -6.37 -2.54 3.00
C ASP A 63 -4.86 -2.35 2.80
N PHE A 64 -4.37 -1.11 2.82
CA PHE A 64 -2.94 -0.79 2.71
C PHE A 64 -2.12 -1.41 3.85
N ILE A 65 -2.58 -1.30 5.10
CA ILE A 65 -1.93 -1.91 6.27
C ILE A 65 -1.85 -3.42 6.10
N ASN A 66 -2.95 -4.08 5.72
CA ASN A 66 -2.98 -5.52 5.52
C ASN A 66 -1.99 -5.97 4.42
N ARG A 67 -1.90 -5.22 3.32
CA ARG A 67 -0.94 -5.47 2.23
C ARG A 67 0.51 -5.35 2.69
N VAL A 68 0.83 -4.29 3.44
CA VAL A 68 2.19 -4.09 3.99
C VAL A 68 2.56 -5.22 4.95
N ASN A 69 1.64 -5.60 5.83
CA ASN A 69 1.86 -6.70 6.77
C ASN A 69 2.09 -8.03 6.06
N GLY A 70 1.27 -8.36 5.05
CA GLY A 70 1.46 -9.59 4.26
C GLY A 70 2.81 -9.62 3.53
N ILE A 71 3.27 -8.49 3.01
CA ILE A 71 4.59 -8.41 2.35
C ILE A 71 5.73 -8.51 3.36
N ASN A 72 5.60 -7.90 4.54
CA ASN A 72 6.59 -8.06 5.60
C ASN A 72 6.69 -9.52 6.06
N GLN A 73 5.57 -10.23 6.15
CA GLN A 73 5.55 -11.67 6.46
C GLN A 73 6.29 -12.48 5.39
N ILE A 74 6.03 -12.22 4.11
CA ILE A 74 6.74 -12.88 3.00
C ILE A 74 8.24 -12.57 3.05
N ALA A 75 8.61 -11.31 3.31
CA ALA A 75 10.01 -10.89 3.37
C ALA A 75 10.79 -11.52 4.53
N GLN A 76 10.11 -11.87 5.62
CA GLN A 76 10.70 -12.55 6.78
C GLN A 76 10.71 -14.08 6.63
N THR A 77 10.01 -14.62 5.64
CA THR A 77 9.89 -16.07 5.45
C THR A 77 11.11 -16.59 4.67
N PRO A 78 11.77 -17.67 5.15
CA PRO A 78 12.84 -18.31 4.40
C PRO A 78 12.39 -18.74 3.00
N ALA A 79 13.20 -18.51 1.97
CA ALA A 79 12.82 -18.78 0.58
C ALA A 79 12.31 -20.20 0.34
N LYS A 80 12.89 -21.20 1.02
CA LYS A 80 12.50 -22.62 0.96
C LYS A 80 11.12 -22.92 1.57
N GLU A 81 10.57 -21.99 2.34
CA GLU A 81 9.31 -22.12 3.07
C GLU A 81 8.18 -21.27 2.49
N ILE A 82 8.49 -20.35 1.57
CA ILE A 82 7.49 -19.48 0.92
C ILE A 82 6.38 -20.33 0.27
N GLY A 83 6.75 -21.44 -0.39
CA GLY A 83 5.78 -22.35 -1.03
C GLY A 83 4.88 -23.13 -0.06
N LYS A 84 5.16 -23.10 1.25
CA LYS A 84 4.38 -23.78 2.29
C LYS A 84 3.40 -22.85 3.00
N GLN A 85 3.50 -21.54 2.77
CA GLN A 85 2.64 -20.54 3.40
C GLN A 85 1.43 -20.19 2.53
N ALA A 86 0.30 -19.92 3.19
CA ALA A 86 -0.84 -19.31 2.53
C ALA A 86 -0.49 -17.84 2.18
N ILE A 87 -0.58 -17.49 0.90
CA ILE A 87 -0.31 -16.15 0.39
C ILE A 87 -1.63 -15.50 -0.06
N TRP A 88 -1.91 -14.31 0.46
CA TRP A 88 -3.07 -13.52 0.04
C TRP A 88 -2.81 -12.88 -1.33
N LEU A 89 -3.22 -13.55 -2.41
CA LEU A 89 -3.04 -13.08 -3.79
C LEU A 89 -3.63 -11.69 -4.02
N GLY A 90 -4.81 -11.40 -3.46
CA GLY A 90 -5.46 -10.09 -3.57
C GLY A 90 -4.68 -8.94 -2.93
N GLY A 91 -3.73 -9.24 -2.03
CA GLY A 91 -2.83 -8.28 -1.40
C GLY A 91 -1.61 -7.93 -2.27
N LEU A 92 -1.29 -8.76 -3.25
CA LEU A 92 -0.15 -8.54 -4.14
C LEU A 92 -0.42 -7.42 -5.13
N TYR A 93 0.66 -6.76 -5.58
CA TYR A 93 0.58 -5.75 -6.62
C TYR A 93 0.37 -6.36 -8.01
N ALA A 94 1.01 -7.50 -8.27
CA ALA A 94 0.93 -8.25 -9.52
C ALA A 94 0.72 -9.74 -9.21
N PRO A 95 -0.52 -10.15 -8.87
CA PRO A 95 -0.82 -11.55 -8.54
C PRO A 95 -0.52 -12.52 -9.70
N GLU A 96 -0.67 -12.08 -10.95
CA GLU A 96 -0.39 -12.88 -12.14
C GLU A 96 1.09 -13.23 -12.25
N ALA A 97 1.98 -12.28 -11.93
CA ALA A 97 3.42 -12.49 -11.91
C ALA A 97 3.81 -13.53 -10.85
N PHE A 98 3.15 -13.52 -9.69
CA PHE A 98 3.35 -14.52 -8.65
C PHE A 98 2.94 -15.92 -9.14
N VAL A 99 1.75 -16.07 -9.72
CA VAL A 99 1.28 -17.35 -10.27
C VAL A 99 2.21 -17.86 -11.38
N ALA A 100 2.68 -16.99 -12.26
CA ALA A 100 3.64 -17.34 -13.31
C ALA A 100 4.97 -17.83 -12.72
N ALA A 101 5.51 -17.13 -11.71
CA ALA A 101 6.73 -17.55 -11.01
C ALA A 101 6.55 -18.91 -10.31
N SER A 102 5.41 -19.15 -9.65
CA SER A 102 5.12 -20.46 -9.05
C SER A 102 5.12 -21.57 -10.10
N ARG A 103 4.50 -21.35 -11.27
CA ARG A 103 4.52 -22.32 -12.38
C ARG A 103 5.94 -22.61 -12.86
N GLN A 104 6.78 -21.58 -12.99
CA GLN A 104 8.18 -21.73 -13.37
C GLN A 104 8.96 -22.58 -12.34
N GLU A 105 8.78 -22.32 -11.05
CA GLU A 105 9.44 -23.09 -10.00
C GLU A 105 9.00 -24.57 -9.99
N PHE A 106 7.71 -24.86 -10.18
CA PHE A 106 7.24 -26.24 -10.33
C PHE A 106 7.80 -26.93 -11.58
N ALA A 107 7.93 -26.21 -12.70
CA ALA A 107 8.51 -26.76 -13.92
C ALA A 107 10.01 -27.06 -13.78
N ARG A 108 10.74 -26.28 -12.98
CA ARG A 108 12.18 -26.48 -12.69
C ARG A 108 12.45 -27.62 -11.71
N ALA A 109 11.49 -27.92 -10.84
CA ALA A 109 11.58 -29.02 -9.87
C ALA A 109 11.28 -30.40 -10.49
N LYS A 110 10.93 -30.45 -11.77
CA LYS A 110 10.67 -31.65 -12.57
C LYS A 110 11.86 -31.97 -13.46
#